data_AF-A0A7J0BYB9-F1
#
_entry.id   AF-A0A7J0BYB9-F1
#
_cell.length_a   1.000
_cell.length_b   1.000
_cell.length_c   1.000
_cell.angle_alpha   90.00
_cell.angle_beta   90.00
_cell.angle_gamma   90.00
#
_symmetry.space_group_name_H-M   'P 1'
#
loop_
_entity.id
_entity.type
_entity.pdbx_description
1 polymer ?
#
loop_
_entity_poly.entity_id
_entity_poly.type
_entity_poly.pdbx_seq_one_letter_code
_entity_poly.pdbx_strand_id
1 'polypeptide(L)'
;MRALASGRPQKARQLWARVPEAMMERRSCADGAKGPRTYDFTNVHLAATPHGLARTLLIRCSTVLNKRNKKGELVREVAYFLCHHTPGTTPAELPIAAGQRWMIKETFQAAKSDVGFDQHEVRK
;
A
#
# COMPACT_ATOMS: atom_id res chain seq x y z
N MET A 1 -14.22 13.12 1.09
CA MET A 1 -14.27 11.83 0.36
C MET A 1 -14.50 12.13 -1.12
N ARG A 2 -13.62 11.69 -2.03
CA ARG A 2 -13.84 11.86 -3.47
C ARG A 2 -13.95 10.48 -4.12
N ALA A 3 -15.14 10.16 -4.64
CA ALA A 3 -15.35 9.00 -5.50
C ALA A 3 -14.89 9.38 -6.92
N LEU A 4 -14.06 8.55 -7.55
CA LEU A 4 -13.76 8.71 -8.98
C LEU A 4 -14.62 7.72 -9.75
N ALA A 5 -15.75 8.22 -10.24
CA ALA A 5 -16.85 7.47 -10.83
C ALA A 5 -16.61 6.97 -12.27
N SER A 6 -15.37 6.76 -12.71
CA SER A 6 -15.14 6.24 -14.06
C SER A 6 -15.02 4.72 -14.02
N GLY A 7 -15.99 4.00 -14.58
CA GLY A 7 -15.96 2.54 -14.80
C GLY A 7 -14.86 2.04 -15.77
N ARG A 8 -13.84 2.87 -16.04
CA ARG A 8 -12.67 2.51 -16.85
C ARG A 8 -11.50 2.11 -15.96
N PRO A 9 -10.70 1.10 -16.33
CA PRO A 9 -9.48 0.77 -15.60
C PRO A 9 -8.52 1.96 -15.60
N GLN A 10 -8.07 2.37 -14.41
CA GLN A 10 -7.10 3.46 -14.21
C GLN A 10 -5.86 2.92 -13.50
N LYS A 11 -4.67 3.41 -13.88
CA LYS A 11 -3.42 3.02 -13.19
C LYS A 11 -3.37 3.70 -11.83
N ALA A 12 -2.98 2.97 -10.79
CA ALA A 12 -2.86 3.49 -9.42
C ALA A 12 -1.99 4.75 -9.33
N ARG A 13 -0.91 4.84 -10.13
CA ARG A 13 -0.06 6.04 -10.21
C ARG A 13 -0.79 7.27 -10.76
N GLN A 14 -1.75 7.11 -11.66
CA GLN A 14 -2.55 8.22 -12.20
C GLN A 14 -3.55 8.73 -11.14
N LEU A 15 -4.11 7.82 -10.35
CA LEU A 15 -4.93 8.18 -9.21
C LEU A 15 -4.12 8.92 -8.15
N TRP A 16 -2.93 8.42 -7.83
CA TRP A 16 -1.99 9.06 -6.91
C TRP A 16 -1.62 10.49 -7.31
N ALA A 17 -1.32 10.72 -8.60
CA ALA A 17 -0.97 12.05 -9.10
C ALA A 17 -2.10 13.08 -8.93
N ARG A 18 -3.32 12.66 -8.59
CA ARG A 18 -4.49 13.52 -8.37
C ARG A 18 -4.83 13.71 -6.90
N VAL A 19 -4.13 13.04 -5.99
CA VAL A 19 -4.35 13.16 -4.54
C VAL A 19 -3.55 14.37 -4.04
N PRO A 20 -4.21 15.38 -3.45
CA PRO A 20 -3.52 16.46 -2.74
C PRO A 20 -2.79 15.91 -1.51
N GLU A 21 -1.62 16.45 -1.20
CA GLU A 21 -0.84 16.04 -0.01
C GLU A 21 -1.63 16.28 1.30
N ALA A 22 -2.49 17.29 1.34
CA ALA A 22 -3.38 17.58 2.47
C ALA A 22 -4.40 16.46 2.79
N MET A 23 -4.63 15.51 1.87
CA MET A 23 -5.50 14.35 2.06
C MET A 23 -4.75 13.14 2.64
N MET A 24 -3.47 13.32 2.97
CA MET A 24 -2.67 12.31 3.62
C MET A 24 -2.86 12.39 5.13
N GLU A 25 -3.05 11.24 5.76
CA GLU A 25 -3.18 11.10 7.20
C GLU A 25 -2.09 10.16 7.72
N ARG A 26 -1.36 10.61 8.73
CA ARG A 26 -0.34 9.80 9.39
C ARG A 26 -1.00 8.78 10.31
N ARG A 27 -0.74 7.49 10.08
CA ARG A 27 -1.25 6.39 10.93
C ARG A 27 -0.21 5.30 11.14
N SER A 28 -0.31 4.60 12.28
CA SER A 28 0.44 3.37 12.55
C SER A 28 -0.31 2.17 11.93
N CYS A 29 0.42 1.27 11.25
CA CYS A 29 -0.14 0.01 10.73
C CYS A 29 -0.17 -1.11 11.76
N ALA A 30 0.73 -1.05 12.74
CA ALA A 30 0.92 -2.02 13.80
C ALA A 30 1.97 -1.48 14.76
N ASP A 31 1.83 -1.83 16.04
CA ASP A 31 2.89 -1.69 17.03
C ASP A 31 3.78 -2.93 16.92
N GLY A 32 4.79 -2.85 16.04
CA GLY A 32 5.75 -3.93 15.88
C GLY A 32 6.71 -4.02 17.07
N ALA A 33 7.45 -5.12 17.19
CA ALA A 33 8.50 -5.30 18.21
C ALA A 33 9.62 -4.22 18.18
N LYS A 34 9.69 -3.41 17.11
CA LYS A 34 10.61 -2.28 16.95
C LYS A 34 9.92 -0.92 17.07
N GLY A 35 8.70 -0.87 17.62
CA GLY A 35 7.87 0.32 17.75
C GLY A 35 6.82 0.49 16.64
N PRO A 36 5.98 1.53 16.74
CA PRO A 36 4.89 1.80 15.79
C PRO A 36 5.43 2.03 14.37
N ARG A 37 4.93 1.27 13.40
CA ARG A 37 5.27 1.47 11.99
C ARG A 37 4.34 2.51 11.37
N THR A 38 4.80 3.75 11.42
CA THR A 38 4.05 4.92 10.98
C THR A 38 4.28 5.24 9.51
N TYR A 39 3.20 5.41 8.76
CA TYR A 39 3.22 5.85 7.36
C TYR A 39 2.16 6.92 7.13
N ASP A 40 2.29 7.65 6.03
CA ASP A 40 1.26 8.57 5.57
C ASP A 40 0.32 7.83 4.60
N PHE A 41 -0.98 7.89 4.87
CA PHE A 41 -2.01 7.15 4.14
C PHE A 41 -2.97 8.09 3.45
N THR A 42 -3.46 7.66 2.29
CA THR A 42 -4.69 8.22 1.72
C THR A 42 -5.49 7.08 1.09
N ASN A 43 -6.74 7.34 0.75
CA ASN A 43 -7.58 6.37 0.07
C ASN A 43 -8.41 7.03 -1.03
N VAL A 44 -8.70 6.23 -2.06
CA VAL A 44 -9.52 6.63 -3.20
C VAL A 44 -10.62 5.58 -3.38
N HIS A 45 -11.88 6.00 -3.24
CA HIS A 45 -13.01 5.13 -3.52
C HIS A 45 -13.16 4.90 -5.03
N LEU A 46 -13.29 3.63 -5.39
CA LEU A 46 -13.50 3.16 -6.75
C LEU A 46 -14.95 2.72 -6.93
N ALA A 47 -15.37 2.52 -8.18
CA ALA A 47 -16.65 1.92 -8.48
C ALA A 47 -16.79 0.56 -7.77
N ALA A 48 -17.93 0.36 -7.09
CA ALA A 48 -18.25 -0.87 -6.37
C ALA A 48 -18.25 -2.08 -7.31
N THR A 49 -18.07 -3.28 -6.74
CA THR A 49 -18.23 -4.51 -7.51
C THR A 49 -19.71 -4.77 -7.81
N PRO A 50 -20.02 -5.54 -8.87
CA PRO A 50 -21.37 -6.07 -9.08
C PRO A 50 -21.92 -6.91 -7.91
N HIS A 51 -21.04 -7.38 -7.02
CA HIS A 51 -21.38 -8.20 -5.85
C HIS A 51 -21.63 -7.37 -4.58
N GLY A 52 -21.80 -6.05 -4.70
CA GLY A 52 -22.11 -5.17 -3.57
C GLY A 52 -20.94 -4.86 -2.63
N LEU A 53 -19.71 -5.26 -2.98
CA LEU A 53 -18.52 -4.90 -2.20
C LEU A 53 -18.03 -3.50 -2.62
N ALA A 54 -17.71 -2.70 -1.62
CA ALA A 54 -17.01 -1.45 -1.82
C ALA A 54 -15.56 -1.75 -2.24
N ARG A 55 -15.03 -0.88 -3.10
CA ARG A 55 -13.66 -0.96 -3.60
C ARG A 55 -12.92 0.31 -3.27
N THR A 56 -11.78 0.17 -2.62
CA THR A 56 -10.96 1.30 -2.20
C THR A 56 -9.52 1.04 -2.57
N LEU A 57 -8.87 2.01 -3.22
CA LEU A 57 -7.44 2.03 -3.38
C LEU A 57 -6.83 2.72 -2.17
N LEU A 58 -6.20 1.96 -1.28
CA LEU A 58 -5.38 2.48 -0.20
C LEU A 58 -3.97 2.78 -0.74
N ILE A 59 -3.49 3.99 -0.48
CA ILE A 59 -2.16 4.44 -0.89
C ILE A 59 -1.37 4.70 0.37
N ARG A 60 -0.19 4.08 0.46
CA ARG A 60 0.76 4.27 1.55
C ARG A 60 1.98 5.00 1.03
N CYS A 61 2.44 5.99 1.77
CA CYS A 61 3.66 6.72 1.50
C CYS A 61 4.60 6.60 2.71
N SER A 62 5.88 6.36 2.45
CA SER A 62 6.93 6.48 3.47
C SER A 62 6.93 7.89 4.04
N THR A 63 7.19 8.02 5.34
CA THR A 63 7.39 9.34 5.98
C THR A 63 8.77 9.93 5.67
N VAL A 64 9.69 9.12 5.16
CA VAL A 64 11.07 9.49 4.84
C VAL A 64 11.41 9.18 3.38
N LEU A 65 12.42 9.89 2.85
CA LEU A 65 12.99 9.61 1.54
C LEU A 65 13.81 8.32 1.61
N ASN A 66 13.35 7.26 0.96
CA ASN A 66 13.92 5.92 1.08
C ASN A 66 13.99 5.14 -0.23
N LYS A 67 13.70 5.79 -1.36
CA LYS A 67 13.71 5.16 -2.69
C LYS A 67 14.32 6.08 -3.73
N ARG A 68 15.17 5.57 -4.62
CA ARG A 68 15.62 6.32 -5.80
C ARG A 68 14.62 6.14 -6.95
N ASN A 69 14.26 7.24 -7.61
CA ASN A 69 13.43 7.19 -8.80
C ASN A 69 14.28 6.92 -10.06
N LYS A 70 13.65 6.84 -11.25
CA LYS A 70 14.35 6.61 -12.53
C LYS A 70 15.36 7.70 -12.91
N LYS A 71 15.27 8.88 -12.30
CA LYS A 71 16.21 10.00 -12.49
C LYS A 71 17.33 10.01 -11.43
N GLY A 72 17.36 9.04 -10.52
CA GLY A 72 18.35 8.95 -9.45
C GLY A 72 18.04 9.79 -8.21
N GLU A 73 16.94 10.55 -8.20
CA GLU A 73 16.52 11.41 -7.09
C GLU A 73 15.96 10.59 -5.95
N LEU A 74 16.28 10.97 -4.70
CA LEU A 74 15.71 10.34 -3.51
C LEU A 74 14.28 10.82 -3.30
N VAL A 75 13.34 9.88 -3.24
CA VAL A 75 11.90 10.10 -3.09
C VAL A 75 11.33 9.21 -1.99
N ARG A 76 10.13 9.56 -1.51
CA ARG A 76 9.37 8.70 -0.58
C ARG A 76 8.86 7.48 -1.36
N GLU A 77 9.02 6.30 -0.81
CA GLU A 77 8.41 5.09 -1.34
C GLU A 77 6.88 5.21 -1.28
N VAL A 78 6.21 4.83 -2.37
CA VAL A 78 4.75 4.77 -2.45
C VAL A 78 4.32 3.36 -2.81
N ALA A 79 3.36 2.82 -2.05
CA ALA A 79 2.75 1.51 -2.25
C ALA A 79 1.22 1.63 -2.40
N TYR A 80 0.63 0.68 -3.13
CA TYR A 80 -0.77 0.69 -3.52
C TYR A 80 -1.44 -0.63 -3.14
N PHE A 81 -2.60 -0.57 -2.49
CA PHE A 81 -3.37 -1.73 -2.07
C PHE A 81 -4.81 -1.58 -2.55
N LEU A 82 -5.29 -2.54 -3.35
CA LEU A 82 -6.70 -2.62 -3.72
C LEU A 82 -7.44 -3.41 -2.64
N CYS A 83 -8.31 -2.72 -1.90
CA CYS A 83 -9.11 -3.28 -0.82
C CYS A 83 -10.54 -3.52 -1.31
N HIS A 84 -11.04 -4.74 -1.11
CA HIS A 84 -12.46 -5.07 -1.22
C HIS A 84 -13.00 -5.22 0.19
N HIS A 85 -14.09 -4.54 0.50
CA HIS A 85 -14.64 -4.55 1.85
C HIS A 85 -16.16 -4.36 1.81
N THR A 86 -16.82 -4.70 2.91
CA THR A 86 -18.25 -4.43 3.08
C THR A 86 -18.50 -2.92 3.11
N PRO A 87 -19.62 -2.44 2.56
CA PRO A 87 -20.02 -1.05 2.77
C PRO A 87 -20.09 -0.73 4.27
N GLY A 88 -19.60 0.44 4.67
CA GLY A 88 -19.54 0.85 6.08
C GLY A 88 -18.18 0.66 6.77
N THR A 89 -17.23 -0.09 6.18
CA THR A 89 -15.84 -0.11 6.67
C THR A 89 -15.26 1.30 6.66
N THR A 90 -14.69 1.70 7.79
CA THR A 90 -14.11 3.02 7.95
C THR A 90 -12.75 3.10 7.27
N PRO A 91 -12.34 4.27 6.78
CA PRO A 91 -11.00 4.49 6.26
C PRO A 91 -9.87 4.12 7.23
N ALA A 92 -10.13 4.17 8.54
CA ALA A 92 -9.19 3.85 9.60
C ALA A 92 -8.87 2.35 9.71
N GLU A 93 -9.80 1.48 9.34
CA GLU A 93 -9.63 0.03 9.40
C GLU A 93 -8.78 -0.51 8.25
N LEU A 94 -8.77 0.19 7.10
CA LEU A 94 -8.04 -0.25 5.92
C LEU A 94 -6.51 -0.29 6.12
N PRO A 95 -5.84 0.72 6.73
CA PRO A 95 -4.42 0.64 7.07
C PRO A 95 -4.07 -0.52 8.00
N ILE A 96 -4.92 -0.84 8.98
CA ILE A 96 -4.68 -1.94 9.93
C ILE A 96 -4.75 -3.29 9.21
N ALA A 97 -5.81 -3.50 8.43
CA ALA A 97 -5.98 -4.73 7.63
C ALA A 97 -4.86 -4.90 6.59
N ALA A 98 -4.42 -3.81 5.94
CA ALA A 98 -3.29 -3.83 5.03
C ALA A 98 -1.96 -4.12 5.76
N GLY A 99 -1.78 -3.56 6.96
CA GLY A 99 -0.62 -3.79 7.83
C GLY A 99 -0.46 -5.25 8.23
N GLN A 100 -1.54 -5.90 8.66
CA GLN A 100 -1.54 -7.32 9.04
C GLN A 100 -1.15 -8.23 7.87
N ARG A 101 -1.68 -7.97 6.66
CA ARG A 101 -1.32 -8.75 5.46
C ARG A 101 0.13 -8.53 5.03
N TRP A 102 0.68 -7.35 5.28
CA TRP A 102 2.07 -7.03 4.96
C TRP A 102 3.07 -7.68 5.93
N MET A 103 2.74 -7.74 7.22
CA MET A 103 3.55 -8.47 8.22
C MET A 103 3.85 -9.89 7.74
N ILE A 104 2.84 -10.60 7.23
CA ILE A 104 2.99 -11.96 6.70
C ILE A 104 3.99 -12.00 5.53
N LYS A 105 3.91 -11.06 4.59
CA LYS A 105 4.79 -11.03 3.40
C LYS A 105 6.23 -10.64 3.73
N GLU A 106 6.44 -9.74 4.69
CA GLU A 106 7.78 -9.41 5.19
C GLU A 106 8.41 -10.58 5.96
N THR A 107 7.64 -11.33 6.75
CA THR A 107 8.13 -12.55 7.41
C THR A 107 8.62 -13.59 6.40
N PHE A 108 7.94 -13.77 5.27
CA PHE A 108 8.43 -14.64 4.19
C PHE A 108 9.65 -14.10 3.46
N GLN A 109 9.79 -12.78 3.32
CA GLN A 109 10.98 -12.18 2.70
C GLN A 109 12.20 -12.24 3.63
N ALA A 110 12.01 -12.04 4.94
CA ALA A 110 13.05 -12.19 5.96
C ALA A 110 13.49 -13.65 6.08
N ALA A 111 12.55 -14.60 6.11
CA ALA A 111 12.88 -16.02 6.09
C ALA A 111 13.67 -16.42 4.82
N LYS A 112 13.32 -15.87 3.65
CA LYS A 112 14.11 -16.08 2.42
C LYS A 112 15.51 -15.46 2.43
N SER A 113 15.72 -14.40 3.23
CA SER A 113 17.07 -13.84 3.42
C SER A 113 17.90 -14.62 4.45
N ASP A 114 17.27 -15.33 5.38
CA ASP A 114 17.97 -16.16 6.38
C ASP A 114 18.25 -17.60 5.93
N VAL A 115 17.44 -18.18 5.03
CA VAL A 115 17.76 -19.47 4.39
C VAL A 115 18.36 -19.19 3.02
N GLY A 116 19.68 -18.99 2.98
CA GLY A 116 20.46 -18.70 1.78
C GLY A 116 20.26 -19.74 0.67
N PHE A 117 19.25 -19.54 -0.17
CA PHE A 117 18.96 -20.33 -1.35
C PHE A 117 19.35 -19.56 -2.61
N ASP A 118 20.57 -19.01 -2.62
CA ASP A 118 21.11 -18.31 -3.78
C ASP A 118 22.51 -18.79 -4.13
N GLN A 119 22.71 -20.11 -4.21
CA GLN A 119 23.77 -20.68 -5.04
C GLN A 119 23.30 -22.05 -5.53
N HIS A 120 22.90 -22.12 -6.81
CA HIS A 120 23.40 -23.12 -7.76
C HIS A 120 22.80 -22.85 -9.14
N GLU A 121 23.50 -22.02 -9.93
CA GLU A 121 23.43 -22.12 -11.38
C GLU A 121 24.13 -23.42 -11.80
N VAL A 122 23.40 -24.35 -12.39
CA VAL A 122 24.01 -25.41 -13.21
C VAL A 122 23.69 -25.09 -14.65
N ARG A 123 24.72 -24.65 -15.38
CA ARG A 123 24.72 -24.56 -16.84
C ARG A 123 24.60 -25.96 -17.43
N LYS A 124 23.70 -26.12 -18.41
CA LYS A 124 24.00 -26.78 -19.69
C LYS A 124 23.28 -26.04 -20.79
#